data_AF-A0A7H0FVH9-F1
#
_entry.id   AF-A0A7H0FVH9-F1
#
_cell.length_a   1.000
_cell.length_b   1.000
_cell.length_c   1.000
_cell.angle_alpha   90.00
_cell.angle_beta   90.00
_cell.angle_gamma   90.00
#
_symmetry.space_group_name_H-M   'P 1'
#
loop_
_entity.id
_entity.type
_entity.pdbx_description
1 polymer ?
#
loop_
_entity_poly.entity_id
_entity_poly.type
_entity_poly.pdbx_seq_one_letter_code
_entity_poly.pdbx_strand_id
1 'polypeptide(L)' 'MKLRMAVLSASVACLAACASSGGTASNSPAAHKTYPETRLSNDELYMARVEAAALRRGIGLQWVNPPRKIVAKQD' A
#
# COMPACT_ATOMS: atom_id res chain seq x y z
N MET A 1 -8.71 -41.42 -4.35
CA MET A 1 -8.58 -40.18 -5.16
C MET A 1 -9.19 -38.92 -4.52
N LYS A 2 -9.93 -39.00 -3.41
CA LYS A 2 -10.53 -37.82 -2.73
C LYS A 2 -9.58 -37.15 -1.72
N LEU A 3 -8.68 -37.92 -1.10
CA LEU A 3 -7.76 -37.42 -0.07
C LEU A 3 -6.62 -36.54 -0.63
N ARG A 4 -6.11 -36.85 -1.82
CA ARG A 4 -5.06 -36.05 -2.49
C ARG A 4 -5.58 -34.67 -2.94
N MET A 5 -6.83 -34.60 -3.40
CA MET A 5 -7.48 -33.32 -3.73
C MET A 5 -7.76 -32.47 -2.49
N ALA A 6 -8.10 -33.09 -1.35
CA ALA A 6 -8.27 -32.38 -0.09
C ALA A 6 -6.95 -31.75 0.40
N VAL A 7 -5.83 -32.46 0.26
CA VAL A 7 -4.49 -31.96 0.63
C VAL A 7 -4.04 -30.81 -0.28
N LEU A 8 -4.36 -30.88 -1.58
CA LEU A 8 -4.06 -29.80 -2.54
C LEU A 8 -4.90 -28.54 -2.27
N SER A 9 -6.15 -28.69 -1.84
CA SER A 9 -7.01 -27.55 -1.49
C SER A 9 -6.57 -26.87 -0.18
N ALA A 10 -6.16 -27.66 0.81
CA ALA A 10 -5.66 -27.14 2.08
C ALA A 10 -4.36 -26.32 1.95
N SER A 11 -3.49 -26.68 1.00
CA SER A 11 -2.24 -25.96 0.77
C SER A 11 -2.45 -24.57 0.16
N VAL A 12 -3.43 -24.38 -0.72
CA VAL A 12 -3.75 -23.05 -1.29
C VAL A 12 -4.30 -22.08 -0.24
N ALA A 13 -5.09 -22.58 0.73
CA ALA A 13 -5.65 -21.74 1.79
C ALA A 13 -4.59 -21.20 2.77
N CYS A 14 -3.50 -21.94 3.01
CA CYS A 14 -2.43 -21.52 3.91
C CYS A 14 -1.58 -20.36 3.37
N LEU A 15 -1.51 -20.15 2.04
CA LEU A 15 -0.73 -19.04 1.47
C LEU A 15 -1.44 -17.68 1.55
N ALA A 16 -2.76 -17.65 1.68
CA ALA A 16 -3.53 -16.40 1.76
C ALA A 16 -3.36 -15.67 3.12
N ALA A 17 -2.78 -16.33 4.12
CA ALA A 17 -2.62 -15.77 5.47
C ALA A 17 -1.40 -14.85 5.63
N CYS A 18 -0.43 -14.86 4.72
CA CYS A 18 0.81 -14.07 4.85
C CYS A 18 0.69 -12.62 4.34
N ALA A 19 -0.49 -12.19 3.87
CA ALA A 19 -0.71 -10.81 3.39
C ALA A 19 -1.42 -9.91 4.42
N SER A 20 -1.45 -10.29 5.71
CA SER A 20 -2.01 -9.45 6.79
C SER A 20 -0.91 -8.62 7.44
N SER A 21 -0.65 -7.45 6.88
CA SER A 21 0.14 -6.38 7.47
C SER A 21 -0.57 -5.08 7.08
N GLY A 22 -1.00 -4.18 7.94
CA GLY A 22 -0.96 -4.01 9.39
C GLY A 22 -1.52 -2.59 9.63
N GLY A 23 -2.38 -2.46 10.64
CA GLY A 23 -2.95 -1.24 11.24
C GLY A 23 -2.93 0.09 10.47
N THR A 24 -4.11 0.60 10.12
CA THR A 24 -4.31 2.04 9.87
C THR A 24 -4.14 2.82 11.18
N ALA A 25 -3.14 3.69 11.24
CA ALA A 25 -2.97 4.64 12.33
C ALA A 25 -4.12 5.66 12.34
N SER A 26 -4.76 5.84 13.48
CA SER A 26 -5.81 6.84 13.70
C SER A 26 -5.18 8.21 13.99
N ASN A 27 -5.41 9.20 13.12
CA ASN A 27 -5.03 10.59 13.39
C ASN A 27 -6.19 11.35 14.07
N SER A 28 -5.88 12.05 15.16
CA SER A 28 -6.79 12.98 15.87
C SER A 28 -6.98 14.29 15.06
N PRO A 29 -8.17 14.95 15.09
CA PRO A 29 -8.40 16.13 14.26
C PRO A 29 -7.86 17.40 14.95
N ALA A 30 -6.88 18.05 14.33
CA ALA A 30 -6.55 19.45 14.61
C ALA A 30 -7.36 20.36 13.67
N ALA A 31 -8.03 21.36 14.24
CA ALA A 31 -8.89 22.29 13.50
C ALA A 31 -8.11 23.07 12.42
N HIS A 32 -8.58 23.06 11.17
CA HIS A 32 -7.88 23.65 10.03
C HIS A 32 -8.59 24.90 9.47
N LYS A 33 -7.80 25.96 9.25
CA LYS A 33 -8.16 27.21 8.55
C LYS A 33 -8.50 26.93 7.08
N THR A 34 -9.52 27.60 6.56
CA THR A 34 -10.03 27.45 5.18
C THR A 34 -9.10 28.09 4.15
N TYR A 35 -8.49 27.25 3.31
CA TYR A 35 -7.84 27.59 2.03
C TYR A 35 -8.60 26.87 0.91
N PRO A 36 -8.51 27.29 -0.37
CA PRO A 36 -8.97 26.46 -1.50
C PRO A 36 -8.34 25.09 -1.35
N GLU A 37 -9.16 24.05 -1.21
CA GLU A 37 -8.66 22.78 -0.71
C GLU A 37 -7.82 22.08 -1.79
N THR A 38 -6.52 22.16 -1.61
CA THR A 38 -5.56 21.32 -2.33
C THR A 38 -5.13 20.21 -1.40
N ARG A 39 -5.26 18.95 -1.81
CA ARG A 39 -4.79 17.81 -1.02
C ARG A 39 -3.37 17.47 -1.45
N LEU A 40 -2.44 17.41 -0.50
CA LEU A 40 -1.15 16.76 -0.77
C LEU A 40 -1.37 15.25 -0.77
N SER A 41 -1.23 14.64 -1.94
CA SER A 41 -1.27 13.19 -2.13
C SER A 41 0.11 12.66 -2.48
N ASN A 42 0.36 11.37 -2.26
CA ASN A 42 1.59 10.74 -2.72
C ASN A 42 1.60 10.65 -4.25
N ASP A 43 2.78 10.71 -4.85
CA ASP A 43 2.91 10.44 -6.27
C ASP A 43 3.02 8.93 -6.55
N GLU A 44 1.87 8.26 -6.48
CA GLU A 44 1.76 6.80 -6.59
C GLU A 44 2.37 6.23 -7.88
N LEU A 45 2.24 6.93 -9.01
CA LEU A 45 2.80 6.48 -10.29
C LEU A 45 4.33 6.48 -10.26
N TYR A 46 4.92 7.50 -9.66
CA TYR A 46 6.37 7.56 -9.49
C TYR A 46 6.82 6.47 -8.51
N MET A 47 6.17 6.36 -7.35
CA MET A 47 6.52 5.38 -6.33
C MET A 47 6.45 3.95 -6.87
N ALA A 48 5.38 3.59 -7.59
CA ALA A 48 5.22 2.27 -8.18
C ALA A 48 6.33 1.92 -9.18
N ARG A 49 6.80 2.90 -9.98
CA ARG A 49 7.91 2.68 -10.91
C ARG A 49 9.22 2.40 -10.18
N VAL A 50 9.49 3.13 -9.10
CA VAL A 50 10.69 2.95 -8.28
C VAL A 50 10.64 1.61 -7.55
N GLU A 51 9.50 1.26 -6.96
CA GLU A 51 9.29 -0.01 -6.27
C GLU A 51 9.44 -1.20 -7.23
N ALA A 52 8.89 -1.12 -8.43
CA ALA A 52 9.08 -2.15 -9.45
C ALA A 52 10.56 -2.30 -9.85
N ALA A 53 11.32 -1.20 -9.91
CA ALA A 53 12.74 -1.24 -10.19
C ALA A 53 13.57 -1.84 -9.02
N ALA A 54 13.20 -1.52 -7.78
CA ALA A 54 13.83 -2.08 -6.59
C ALA A 54 13.58 -3.60 -6.49
N LEU A 55 12.33 -4.04 -6.72
CA LEU A 55 11.95 -5.45 -6.68
C LEU A 55 12.71 -6.28 -7.72
N ARG A 56 12.83 -5.78 -8.96
CA ARG A 56 13.61 -6.46 -10.02
C ARG A 56 15.08 -6.67 -9.66
N ARG A 57 15.59 -5.91 -8.69
CA ARG A 57 16.98 -5.97 -8.23
C ARG A 57 17.14 -6.65 -6.86
N GLY A 58 16.04 -7.12 -6.26
CA GLY A 58 16.05 -7.70 -4.92
C GLY A 58 16.41 -6.69 -3.82
N ILE A 59 16.13 -5.40 -4.04
CA ILE A 59 16.44 -4.33 -3.08
C ILE A 59 15.21 -4.09 -2.19
N GLY A 60 15.39 -4.20 -0.87
CA GLY A 60 14.40 -3.76 0.11
C GLY A 60 14.34 -2.23 0.16
N LEU A 61 13.18 -1.67 -0.19
CA LEU A 61 12.98 -0.22 -0.27
C LEU A 61 12.07 0.26 0.87
N GLN A 62 12.49 1.33 1.55
CA GLN A 62 11.70 2.01 2.56
C GLN A 62 11.68 3.52 2.28
N TRP A 63 10.48 4.07 2.16
CA TRP A 63 10.29 5.52 1.96
C TRP A 63 10.35 6.26 3.29
N VAL A 64 11.40 7.05 3.52
CA VAL A 64 11.52 7.93 4.69
C VAL A 64 10.84 9.29 4.45
N ASN A 65 10.85 9.77 3.20
CA ASN A 65 10.13 10.96 2.76
C ASN A 65 9.51 10.69 1.39
N PRO A 66 8.31 10.10 1.32
CA PRO A 66 7.69 9.75 0.05
C PRO A 66 7.39 11.02 -0.78
N PRO A 67 7.57 10.95 -2.11
CA PRO A 67 7.30 12.09 -2.98
C PRO A 67 5.81 12.44 -2.99
N ARG A 68 5.51 13.73 -2.84
CA ARG A 68 4.15 14.25 -2.75
C ARG A 68 3.86 15.18 -3.92
N LYS A 69 2.61 15.14 -4.40
CA LYS A 69 2.07 16.06 -5.40
C LYS A 69 0.86 16.80 -4.83
N ILE A 70 0.72 18.05 -5.24
CA ILE A 70 -0.45 18.86 -4.93
C ILE A 70 -1.54 18.47 -5.93
N VAL A 71 -2.66 17.99 -5.42
CA VAL A 71 -3.83 17.59 -6.23
C VAL A 71 -4.99 18.52 -5.89
N ALA A 72 -5.76 18.93 -6.91
CA ALA A 72 -7.01 19.61 -6.68
C ALA A 72 -7.94 18.71 -5.85
N LYS A 73 -8.59 19.25 -4.82
CA LYS A 73 -9.69 18.53 -4.19
C LYS A 73 -10.83 18.41 -5.21
N GLN A 74 -11.28 17.19 -5.44
CA GLN A 74 -12.54 16.95 -6.13
C GLN A 74 -13.63 16.91 -5.06
N ASP A 75 -14.67 17.73 -5.25
CA ASP A 75 -15.86 17.82 -4.41
C ASP A 75 -16.81 16.62 -4.64
#